data_AF-A0A8X6WNT5-F1
#
_entry.id   AF-A0A8X6WNT5-F1
#
_cell.length_a   1.000
_cell.length_b   1.000
_cell.length_c   1.000
_cell.angle_alpha   90.00
_cell.angle_beta   90.00
_cell.angle_gamma   90.00
#
_symmetry.space_group_name_H-M   'P 1'
#
loop_
_entity.id
_entity.type
_entity.pdbx_description
1 polymer ?
#
loop_
_entity_poly.entity_id
_entity_poly.type
_entity_poly.pdbx_seq_one_letter_code
_entity_poly.pdbx_strand_id
1 'polypeptide(L)'
;MLSIVEKALLVKLYYKNSESAIAAFRAYRYMKGMRDSKGPITSSSLNKMMKKFEATDSLVSCQRSGRPSTAVSVATTVEQMVKLMSAVVTHGECSTREVSRQTGVS
;
A
#
# COMPACT_ATOMS: atom_id res chain seq x y z
N MET A 1 1.25 -2.64 -4.11
CA MET A 1 0.44 -1.90 -3.11
C MET A 1 -0.75 -1.28 -3.84
N LEU A 2 -1.98 -1.37 -3.35
CA LEU A 2 -3.16 -0.78 -4.04
C LEU A 2 -3.15 0.75 -3.92
N SER A 3 -3.40 1.44 -5.04
CA SER A 3 -3.62 2.88 -5.03
C SER A 3 -4.93 3.25 -4.31
N ILE A 4 -5.06 4.51 -3.87
CA ILE A 4 -6.30 5.01 -3.24
C ILE A 4 -7.50 4.88 -4.20
N VAL A 5 -7.28 5.15 -5.49
CA VAL A 5 -8.32 5.03 -6.53
C VAL A 5 -8.80 3.59 -6.66
N GLU A 6 -7.88 2.62 -6.65
CA GLU A 6 -8.23 1.19 -6.71
C GLU A 6 -8.99 0.74 -5.45
N LYS A 7 -8.60 1.23 -4.27
CA LYS A 7 -9.34 0.96 -3.03
C LYS A 7 -10.75 1.53 -3.08
N ALA A 8 -10.93 2.76 -3.55
CA ALA A 8 -12.24 3.38 -3.68
C ALA A 8 -13.15 2.62 -4.65
N LEU A 9 -12.58 2.14 -5.78
CA LEU A 9 -13.31 1.29 -6.71
C LEU A 9 -13.77 -0.03 -6.06
N LEU A 10 -12.89 -0.67 -5.27
CA LEU A 10 -13.22 -1.90 -4.55
C LEU A 10 -14.34 -1.70 -3.53
N VAL A 11 -14.33 -0.60 -2.78
CA VAL A 11 -15.40 -0.22 -1.83
C VAL A 11 -16.73 -0.03 -2.56
N LYS A 12 -16.71 0.71 -3.67
CA LYS A 12 -17.89 0.92 -4.52
C LYS A 12 -18.46 -0.41 -5.03
N LEU A 13 -17.60 -1.33 -5.46
CA LEU A 13 -18.01 -2.67 -5.90
C LEU A 13 -18.53 -3.52 -4.74
N TYR A 14 -17.97 -3.38 -3.53
CA TYR A 14 -18.43 -4.08 -2.34
C TYR A 14 -19.89 -3.75 -2.01
N TYR A 15 -20.22 -2.48 -1.89
CA TYR A 15 -21.60 -2.05 -1.61
C TYR A 15 -22.56 -2.37 -2.76
N LYS A 16 -22.10 -2.31 -4.02
CA LYS A 16 -22.93 -2.71 -5.18
C LYS A 16 -23.24 -4.21 -5.24
N ASN A 17 -22.41 -5.06 -4.64
CA ASN A 17 -22.55 -6.52 -4.68
C ASN A 17 -23.02 -7.08 -3.34
N SER A 18 -23.94 -6.36 -2.66
CA SER A 18 -24.56 -6.80 -1.40
C SER A 18 -23.54 -7.16 -0.31
N GLU A 19 -22.48 -6.36 -0.18
CA GLU A 19 -21.45 -6.54 0.86
C GLU A 19 -20.72 -7.89 0.79
N SER A 20 -20.74 -8.54 -0.38
CA SER A 20 -20.00 -9.78 -0.61
C SER A 20 -18.59 -9.48 -1.13
N ALA A 21 -17.58 -9.72 -0.29
CA ALA A 21 -16.19 -9.53 -0.67
C ALA A 21 -15.75 -10.40 -1.85
N ILE A 22 -16.32 -11.60 -1.98
CA ILE A 22 -16.02 -12.52 -3.08
C ILE A 22 -16.59 -11.98 -4.39
N ALA A 23 -17.84 -11.51 -4.38
CA ALA A 23 -18.48 -10.95 -5.57
C ALA A 23 -17.82 -9.64 -6.01
N ALA A 24 -17.54 -8.74 -5.06
CA ALA A 24 -16.84 -7.49 -5.32
C ALA A 24 -15.43 -7.72 -5.89
N PHE A 25 -14.71 -8.70 -5.34
CA PHE A 25 -13.40 -9.09 -5.85
C PHE A 25 -13.47 -9.66 -7.26
N ARG A 26 -14.44 -10.54 -7.56
CA ARG A 26 -14.67 -11.07 -8.91
C ARG A 26 -14.98 -9.95 -9.92
N ALA A 27 -15.88 -9.04 -9.56
CA ALA A 27 -16.22 -7.89 -10.40
C ALA A 27 -15.01 -7.00 -10.67
N TYR A 28 -14.18 -6.74 -9.65
CA TYR A 28 -12.94 -5.98 -9.80
C TYR A 28 -11.96 -6.66 -10.76
N ARG A 29 -11.77 -7.98 -10.63
CA ARG A 29 -10.88 -8.73 -11.54
C ARG A 29 -11.37 -8.71 -12.98
N TYR A 30 -12.67 -8.85 -13.19
CA TYR A 30 -13.28 -8.75 -14.51
C TYR A 30 -13.04 -7.38 -15.13
N MET A 31 -13.31 -6.30 -14.37
CA MET A 31 -13.07 -4.92 -14.84
C MET A 31 -11.60 -4.62 -15.16
N LYS A 32 -10.66 -5.21 -14.43
CA LYS A 32 -9.20 -5.05 -14.66
C LYS A 32 -8.63 -6.04 -15.69
N GLY A 33 -9.42 -6.96 -16.24
CA GLY A 33 -8.94 -7.99 -17.16
C GLY A 33 -7.96 -8.99 -16.52
N MET A 34 -8.00 -9.16 -15.20
CA MET A 34 -7.09 -10.05 -14.47
C MET A 34 -7.52 -11.51 -14.61
N ARG A 35 -6.91 -12.22 -15.57
CA ARG A 35 -7.17 -13.66 -15.83
C ARG A 35 -6.51 -14.60 -14.82
N ASP A 36 -5.34 -14.24 -14.28
CA ASP A 36 -4.58 -15.14 -13.40
C ASP A 36 -4.92 -14.92 -11.92
N SER A 37 -4.85 -16.00 -11.12
CA SER A 37 -5.10 -15.98 -9.67
C SER A 37 -4.16 -15.05 -8.89
N LYS A 38 -3.00 -14.69 -9.45
CA LYS A 38 -1.98 -13.80 -8.86
C LYS A 38 -2.37 -12.33 -8.96
N GLY A 39 -3.23 -11.88 -8.06
CA GLY A 39 -3.61 -10.46 -7.92
C GLY A 39 -3.00 -9.86 -6.66
N PRO A 40 -2.79 -8.54 -6.60
CA PRO A 40 -2.25 -7.88 -5.41
C PRO A 40 -3.21 -7.91 -4.20
N ILE A 41 -4.44 -8.39 -4.40
CA ILE A 41 -5.49 -8.41 -3.38
C ILE A 41 -6.18 -9.78 -3.39
N THR A 42 -6.45 -10.29 -2.20
CA THR A 42 -7.27 -11.49 -1.95
C THR A 42 -8.61 -11.09 -1.34
N SER A 43 -9.63 -11.96 -1.43
CA SER A 43 -10.94 -11.72 -0.80
C SER A 43 -10.83 -11.46 0.71
N SER A 44 -9.96 -12.20 1.41
CA SER A 44 -9.67 -11.98 2.84
C SER A 44 -9.08 -10.60 3.10
N SER A 45 -8.15 -10.13 2.26
CA SER A 45 -7.59 -8.79 2.39
C SER A 45 -8.60 -7.68 2.09
N LEU A 46 -9.56 -7.91 1.18
CA LEU A 46 -10.66 -7.00 0.92
C LEU A 46 -11.58 -6.87 2.14
N ASN A 47 -11.95 -7.98 2.78
CA ASN A 47 -12.71 -7.96 4.04
C ASN A 47 -11.99 -7.15 5.13
N LYS A 48 -10.68 -7.35 5.29
CA LYS A 48 -9.88 -6.56 6.25
C LYS A 48 -9.86 -5.07 5.89
N MET A 49 -9.88 -4.73 4.60
CA MET A 49 -9.95 -3.34 4.14
C MET A 49 -11.32 -2.72 4.46
N MET A 50 -12.43 -3.44 4.21
CA MET A 50 -13.78 -2.95 4.52
C MET A 50 -13.95 -2.73 6.02
N LYS A 51 -13.52 -3.67 6.87
CA LYS A 51 -13.58 -3.49 8.33
C LYS A 51 -12.87 -2.24 8.82
N LYS A 52 -11.72 -1.89 8.20
CA LYS A 52 -11.00 -0.65 8.51
C LYS A 52 -11.74 0.57 8.02
N PHE A 53 -12.30 0.49 6.81
CA PHE A 53 -13.10 1.56 6.24
C PHE A 53 -14.34 1.83 7.10
N GLU A 54 -15.11 0.82 7.49
CA GLU A 54 -16.27 0.95 8.39
C GLU A 54 -15.90 1.55 9.76
N ALA A 55 -14.72 1.24 10.28
CA ALA A 55 -14.26 1.75 11.58
C ALA A 55 -13.69 3.18 11.54
N THR A 56 -13.14 3.62 10.41
CA THR A 56 -12.37 4.89 10.31
C THR A 56 -12.88 5.85 9.25
N ASP A 57 -13.85 5.42 8.44
CA ASP A 57 -14.34 6.08 7.22
C ASP A 57 -13.21 6.54 6.27
N SER A 58 -12.08 5.81 6.28
CA SER A 58 -10.87 6.20 5.57
C SER A 58 -10.24 5.04 4.80
N LEU A 59 -9.84 5.32 3.56
CA LEU A 59 -9.13 4.39 2.67
C LEU A 59 -7.62 4.58 2.70
N VAL A 60 -7.16 5.63 3.37
CA VAL A 60 -5.75 5.86 3.63
C VAL A 60 -5.25 4.74 4.55
N SER A 61 -4.02 4.27 4.33
CA SER A 61 -3.45 3.29 5.25
C SER A 61 -3.35 3.91 6.64
N CYS A 62 -4.12 3.38 7.59
CA CYS A 62 -3.98 3.73 8.99
C CYS A 62 -2.54 3.40 9.45
N GLN A 63 -1.97 4.27 10.27
CA GLN A 63 -0.63 4.09 10.81
C GLN A 63 -0.56 2.75 11.56
N ARG A 64 0.51 1.98 11.34
CA ARG A 64 0.71 0.71 12.05
C ARG A 64 0.81 1.01 13.55
N SER A 65 -0.06 0.41 14.37
CA SER A 65 0.13 0.40 15.82
C SER A 65 1.44 -0.34 16.13
N GLY A 66 2.48 0.41 16.52
CA GLY A 66 3.79 -0.14 16.87
C GLY A 66 4.95 0.80 16.57
N ARG A 67 4.97 1.43 15.38
CA ARG A 67 5.98 2.45 15.03
C ARG A 67 5.26 3.66 14.43
N PRO A 68 5.42 4.87 14.98
CA PRO A 68 4.79 6.06 14.41
C PRO A 68 5.18 6.19 12.94
N SER A 69 4.22 6.54 12.09
CA SER A 69 4.53 6.77 10.68
C SER A 69 5.37 8.02 10.59
N THR A 70 6.55 7.88 10.01
CA THR A 70 7.43 8.99 9.66
C THR A 70 6.69 9.97 8.74
N ALA A 71 6.95 11.28 8.91
CA ALA A 71 6.35 12.31 8.08
C ALA A 71 6.67 12.09 6.59
N VAL A 72 5.74 12.45 5.70
CA VAL A 72 5.89 12.25 4.24
C VAL A 72 7.16 12.91 3.71
N SER A 73 7.51 14.10 4.22
CA SER A 73 8.75 14.81 3.88
C SER A 73 10.00 13.97 4.19
N VAL A 74 10.06 13.40 5.38
CA VAL A 74 11.18 12.57 5.82
C VAL A 74 11.27 11.28 5.01
N ALA A 75 10.12 10.67 4.67
CA ALA A 75 10.09 9.52 3.77
C ALA A 75 10.67 9.86 2.38
N THR A 76 10.29 11.00 1.80
CA THR A 76 10.82 11.43 0.50
C THR A 76 12.32 11.72 0.53
N THR A 77 12.84 12.31 1.62
CA THR A 77 14.28 12.53 1.81
C THR A 77 15.05 11.22 1.86
N VAL A 78 14.54 10.23 2.61
CA VAL A 78 15.15 8.90 2.69
C VAL A 78 15.14 8.21 1.32
N GLU A 79 14.02 8.26 0.59
CA GLU A 79 13.92 7.69 -0.76
C GLU A 79 14.91 8.33 -1.75
N GLN A 80 15.07 9.65 -1.72
CA GLN A 80 16.03 10.36 -2.55
C GLN A 80 17.46 9.96 -2.20
N MET A 81 17.78 9.90 -0.91
CA MET A 81 19.12 9.54 -0.46
C MET A 81 19.48 8.10 -0.86
N VAL A 82 18.56 7.15 -0.65
CA VAL A 82 18.74 5.75 -1.07
C VAL A 82 19.04 5.66 -2.56
N LYS A 83 18.29 6.38 -3.41
CA LYS A 83 18.53 6.40 -4.86
C LYS A 83 19.92 6.95 -5.20
N LEU A 84 20.34 8.02 -4.54
CA LEU A 84 21.68 8.60 -4.75
C LEU A 84 22.78 7.62 -4.34
N MET A 85 22.69 7.00 -3.17
CA MET A 85 23.73 6.07 -2.71
C MET A 85 23.77 4.79 -3.53
N SER A 86 22.61 4.21 -3.85
CA SER A 86 22.53 3.04 -4.73
C SER A 86 23.08 3.31 -6.14
N ALA A 87 22.99 4.55 -6.64
CA ALA A 87 23.57 4.90 -7.94
C ALA A 87 25.10 5.01 -7.93
N VAL A 88 25.70 5.26 -6.76
CA VAL A 88 27.16 5.43 -6.60
C VAL A 88 27.86 4.10 -6.30
N VAL A 89 27.16 3.16 -5.64
CA VAL A 89 27.74 1.87 -5.24
C VAL A 89 27.72 0.89 -6.41
N THR A 90 28.84 0.20 -6.64
CA THR A 90 29.05 -0.76 -7.73
C THR A 90 28.03 -1.89 -7.80
N HIS A 91 27.44 -2.28 -6.66
CA HIS A 91 26.44 -3.33 -6.57
C HIS A 91 24.99 -2.82 -6.53
N GLY A 92 24.75 -1.50 -6.55
CA GLY A 92 23.40 -0.95 -6.48
C GLY A 92 22.74 -1.00 -5.09
N GLU A 93 23.48 -1.48 -4.09
CA GLU A 93 22.99 -1.67 -2.72
C GLU A 93 23.41 -0.52 -1.82
N CYS A 94 22.59 -0.22 -0.80
CA CYS A 94 22.95 0.76 0.21
C CYS A 94 22.51 0.29 1.61
N SER A 95 23.37 0.51 2.61
CA SER A 95 23.11 0.15 4.00
C SER A 95 22.11 1.10 4.65
N THR A 96 21.13 0.56 5.37
CA THR A 96 20.19 1.35 6.17
C THR A 96 20.89 2.22 7.22
N ARG A 97 22.03 1.77 7.75
CA ARG A 97 22.82 2.55 8.72
C ARG A 97 23.49 3.75 8.06
N GLU A 98 23.93 3.62 6.82
CA GLU A 98 24.55 4.72 6.06
C GLU A 98 23.51 5.78 5.72
N VAL A 99 22.33 5.34 5.25
CA VAL A 99 21.18 6.24 5.02
C VAL A 99 20.79 6.97 6.29
N SER A 100 20.75 6.27 7.43
CA SER A 100 20.42 6.87 8.73
C SER A 100 21.45 7.93 9.14
N ARG A 101 22.75 7.66 8.98
CA ARG A 101 23.82 8.65 9.25
C ARG A 101 23.69 9.90 8.39
N GLN A 102 23.29 9.73 7.13
CA GLN A 102 23.23 10.83 6.17
C GLN A 102 21.96 11.66 6.29
N THR A 103 20.85 11.03 6.67
CA THR A 103 19.53 11.68 6.78
C THR A 103 19.15 12.07 8.21
N GLY A 104 19.85 11.54 9.22
CA GLY A 104 19.51 11.73 10.63
C GLY A 104 18.25 10.98 11.07
N VAL A 105 17.71 10.09 10.22
CA VAL A 105 16.46 9.36 10.46
C VAL A 105 16.81 7.98 11.03
N SER A 106 16.21 7.62 12.18
CA SER A 106 16.41 6.33 12.86
C SER A 106 15.26 5.34 12.67
#